data_AF-A0A8H2NXP0-F1
#
_entry.id   AF-A0A8H2NXP0-F1
#
_cell.length_a   1.000
_cell.length_b   1.000
_cell.length_c   1.000
_cell.angle_alpha   90.00
_cell.angle_beta   90.00
_cell.angle_gamma   90.00
#
_symmetry.space_group_name_H-M   'P 1'
#
loop_
_entity.id
_entity.type
_entity.pdbx_description
1 polymer ?
#
loop_
_entity_poly.entity_id
_entity_poly.type
_entity_poly.pdbx_seq_one_letter_code
_entity_poly.pdbx_strand_id
1 'polypeptide(L)'
;MPLRKGAQYEVIQCLGRQDAVVSLSTSPLARKHWPGLPERLTARLLSKTVKAKVCQILTSMTDPLRFPSDEIVDLYSHRWEIESGFREMKQTLFNSSYTLRSKTPEMIEQELWGVLPGYNLLRYQMMEMSCHCPGIHP
;
A
#
# COMPACT_ATOMS: atom_id res chain seq x y z
N MET A 1 -4.17 -2.09 4.76
CA MET A 1 -2.89 -1.59 5.33
C MET A 1 -2.09 -2.77 5.84
N PRO A 2 -0.75 -2.77 5.77
CA PRO A 2 0.03 -3.88 6.28
C PRO A 2 0.01 -3.81 7.80
N LEU A 3 -0.10 -4.94 8.47
CA LEU A 3 -0.03 -4.96 9.93
C LEU A 3 1.38 -4.53 10.38
N ARG A 4 1.45 -3.54 11.27
CA ARG A 4 2.72 -3.11 11.84
C ARG A 4 3.31 -4.25 12.68
N LYS A 5 4.62 -4.45 12.59
CA LYS A 5 5.34 -5.45 13.40
C LYS A 5 5.10 -5.18 14.89
N GLY A 6 4.67 -6.20 15.63
CA GLY A 6 4.36 -6.09 17.06
C GLY A 6 3.03 -5.41 17.39
N ALA A 7 2.13 -5.22 16.41
CA ALA A 7 0.79 -4.73 16.68
C ALA A 7 0.02 -5.71 17.58
N GLN A 8 -0.59 -5.18 18.64
CA GLN A 8 -1.45 -5.94 19.53
C GLN A 8 -2.90 -5.85 19.05
N TYR A 9 -3.57 -7.00 19.01
CA TYR A 9 -4.97 -7.10 18.64
C TYR A 9 -5.63 -8.30 19.34
N GLU A 10 -6.93 -8.20 19.56
CA GLU A 10 -7.75 -9.30 20.08
C GLU A 10 -8.60 -9.86 18.93
N VAL A 11 -8.63 -11.18 18.77
CA VAL A 11 -9.49 -11.81 17.75
C VAL A 11 -10.92 -11.86 18.28
N ILE A 12 -11.85 -11.20 17.60
CA ILE A 12 -13.28 -11.20 17.95
C ILE A 12 -13.97 -12.41 17.31
N GLN A 13 -13.68 -12.65 16.03
CA GLN A 13 -14.34 -13.70 15.25
C GLN A 13 -13.38 -14.26 14.20
N CYS A 14 -13.31 -15.58 14.09
CA CYS A 14 -12.62 -16.26 13.00
C CYS A 14 -13.59 -16.47 11.83
N LEU A 15 -13.25 -15.96 10.65
CA LEU A 15 -14.01 -16.16 9.41
C LEU A 15 -13.42 -17.29 8.57
N GLY A 16 -12.15 -17.65 8.81
CA GLY A 16 -11.46 -18.76 8.18
C GLY A 16 -10.03 -18.93 8.73
N ARG A 17 -9.25 -19.82 8.12
CA ARG A 17 -7.88 -20.13 8.57
C ARG A 17 -6.93 -18.93 8.49
N GLN A 18 -7.18 -18.02 7.56
CA GLN A 18 -6.32 -16.87 7.27
C GLN A 18 -7.10 -15.54 7.34
N ASP A 19 -8.29 -15.57 7.93
CA ASP A 19 -9.24 -14.46 7.91
C ASP A 19 -9.97 -14.37 9.25
N ALA A 20 -9.86 -13.21 9.89
CA ALA A 20 -10.46 -12.96 11.18
C ALA A 20 -10.86 -11.50 11.34
N VAL A 21 -11.92 -11.25 12.08
CA VAL A 21 -12.26 -9.91 12.59
C VAL A 21 -11.54 -9.71 13.92
N VAL A 22 -10.81 -8.62 14.04
CA VAL A 22 -9.96 -8.26 15.18
C VAL A 22 -10.34 -6.90 15.76
N SER A 23 -10.09 -6.74 17.06
CA SER A 23 -10.18 -5.49 17.80
C SER A 23 -8.78 -4.93 18.04
N LEU A 24 -8.58 -3.65 17.72
CA LEU A 24 -7.35 -2.91 17.94
C LEU A 24 -7.60 -1.86 19.02
N SER A 25 -6.72 -1.78 20.02
CA SER A 25 -6.77 -0.70 21.01
C SER A 25 -6.23 0.60 20.42
N THR A 26 -6.95 1.70 20.62
CA THR A 26 -6.48 3.01 20.17
C THR A 26 -5.63 3.66 21.28
N SER A 27 -4.55 4.33 20.89
CA SER A 27 -3.68 4.99 21.87
C SER A 27 -4.30 6.30 22.37
N PRO A 28 -4.05 6.70 23.63
CA PRO A 28 -4.53 7.98 24.16
C PRO A 28 -4.04 9.19 23.34
N LEU A 29 -2.82 9.11 22.79
CA LEU A 29 -2.27 10.14 21.90
C LEU A 29 -3.08 10.27 20.61
N ALA A 30 -3.47 9.14 20.00
CA ALA A 30 -4.29 9.15 18.80
C ALA A 30 -5.68 9.76 19.08
N ARG A 31 -6.29 9.43 20.22
CA ARG A 31 -7.57 10.02 20.64
C ARG A 31 -7.47 11.51 20.96
N LYS A 32 -6.32 12.00 21.43
CA LYS A 32 -6.07 13.44 21.61
C LYS A 32 -6.08 14.20 20.27
N HIS A 33 -5.49 13.62 19.23
CA HIS A 33 -5.51 14.21 17.89
C HIS A 33 -6.87 14.02 17.18
N TRP A 34 -7.61 12.96 17.52
CA TRP A 34 -8.88 12.60 16.90
C TRP A 34 -9.94 12.31 17.97
N PRO A 35 -10.67 13.34 18.46
CA PRO A 35 -11.59 13.20 19.59
C PRO A 35 -12.74 12.21 19.36
N GLY A 36 -13.13 11.96 18.12
CA GLY A 36 -14.18 10.99 17.75
C GLY A 36 -13.70 9.54 17.63
N LEU A 37 -12.42 9.27 17.90
CA LEU A 37 -11.85 7.93 17.74
C LEU A 37 -12.27 7.03 18.93
N PRO A 38 -12.92 5.88 18.69
CA PRO A 38 -13.34 4.98 19.77
C PRO A 38 -12.14 4.36 20.47
N GLU A 39 -12.35 3.84 21.69
CA GLU A 39 -11.30 3.16 22.47
C GLU A 39 -10.79 1.89 21.78
N ARG A 40 -11.71 1.18 21.11
CA ARG A 40 -11.43 -0.01 20.33
C ARG A 40 -11.90 0.18 18.89
N LEU A 41 -11.06 -0.20 17.93
CA LEU A 41 -11.37 -0.19 16.50
C LEU A 41 -11.49 -1.62 16.00
N THR A 42 -12.60 -1.93 15.34
CA THR A 42 -12.79 -3.23 14.69
C THR A 42 -12.23 -3.19 13.27
N ALA A 43 -11.44 -4.19 12.91
CA ALA A 43 -10.89 -4.36 11.57
C ALA A 43 -10.87 -5.85 11.20
N ARG A 44 -10.81 -6.16 9.91
CA ARG A 44 -10.56 -7.52 9.42
C ARG A 44 -9.08 -7.71 9.15
N LEU A 45 -8.53 -8.80 9.64
CA LEU A 45 -7.15 -9.23 9.49
C LEU A 45 -7.09 -10.40 8.52
N LEU A 46 -6.43 -10.17 7.39
CA LEU A 46 -6.14 -11.17 6.39
C LEU A 46 -4.67 -11.55 6.46
N SER A 47 -4.36 -12.84 6.38
CA SER A 47 -3.00 -13.35 6.28
C SER A 47 -2.83 -14.03 4.92
N LYS A 48 -1.75 -13.78 4.19
CA LYS A 48 -1.41 -14.55 2.97
C LYS A 48 0.09 -14.77 2.94
N THR A 49 0.52 -15.94 2.48
CA THR A 49 1.94 -16.21 2.25
C THR A 49 2.29 -15.82 0.83
N VAL A 50 3.10 -14.78 0.66
CA VAL A 50 3.57 -14.30 -0.64
C VAL A 50 5.08 -14.51 -0.71
N LYS A 51 5.58 -15.24 -1.71
CA LYS A 51 7.01 -15.53 -1.91
C LYS A 51 7.70 -16.02 -0.61
N ALA A 52 7.07 -17.00 0.06
CA ALA A 52 7.49 -17.60 1.34
C ALA A 52 7.52 -16.65 2.57
N LYS A 53 6.98 -15.43 2.47
CA LYS A 53 6.81 -14.51 3.59
C LYS A 53 5.33 -14.35 3.94
N VAL A 54 5.01 -14.43 5.22
CA VAL A 54 3.65 -14.16 5.70
C VAL A 54 3.44 -12.65 5.69
N CYS A 55 2.49 -12.20 4.88
CA CYS A 55 1.99 -10.83 4.86
C CYS A 55 0.64 -10.78 5.57
N GLN A 56 0.48 -9.81 6.46
CA GLN A 56 -0.77 -9.58 7.18
C GLN A 56 -1.31 -8.21 6.82
N ILE A 57 -2.60 -8.16 6.47
CA ILE A 57 -3.27 -6.97 5.96
C ILE A 57 -4.48 -6.70 6.86
N LEU A 58 -4.54 -5.48 7.40
CA LEU A 58 -5.71 -4.92 8.07
C LEU A 58 -6.58 -4.13 7.10
N THR A 59 -7.88 -4.36 7.16
CA THR A 59 -8.88 -3.63 6.36
C THR A 59 -10.13 -3.31 7.17
N SER A 60 -10.81 -2.21 6.85
CA SER A 60 -12.13 -1.86 7.38
C SER A 60 -13.26 -2.62 6.68
N MET A 61 -12.97 -3.35 5.60
CA MET A 61 -13.91 -4.19 4.86
C MET A 61 -14.18 -5.49 5.63
N THR A 62 -15.14 -5.46 6.55
CA THR A 62 -15.43 -6.57 7.48
C THR A 62 -16.36 -7.64 6.91
N ASP A 63 -17.10 -7.36 5.84
CA ASP A 63 -18.03 -8.31 5.21
C ASP A 63 -17.28 -9.27 4.27
N PRO A 64 -17.18 -10.58 4.59
CA PRO A 64 -16.48 -11.55 3.77
C PRO A 64 -17.22 -11.95 2.49
N LEU A 65 -18.56 -11.83 2.45
CA LEU A 65 -19.35 -12.17 1.28
C LEU A 65 -19.26 -11.06 0.23
N ARG A 66 -19.25 -9.80 0.69
CA ARG A 66 -19.09 -8.65 -0.20
C ARG A 66 -17.64 -8.42 -0.64
N PHE A 67 -16.68 -8.72 0.24
CA PHE A 67 -15.27 -8.50 -0.03
C PHE A 67 -14.48 -9.80 0.22
N PRO A 68 -14.33 -10.64 -0.80
CA PRO A 68 -13.55 -11.88 -0.69
C PRO A 68 -12.09 -11.60 -0.30
N SER A 69 -11.50 -12.51 0.48
CA SER A 69 -10.12 -12.35 0.96
C SER A 69 -9.12 -12.26 -0.20
N ASP A 70 -9.29 -13.08 -1.25
CA ASP A 70 -8.34 -13.14 -2.36
C ASP A 70 -8.28 -11.83 -3.15
N GLU A 71 -9.43 -11.23 -3.44
CA GLU A 71 -9.52 -9.92 -4.11
C GLU A 71 -8.84 -8.82 -3.30
N ILE A 72 -9.03 -8.81 -1.98
CA ILE A 72 -8.38 -7.81 -1.11
C ILE A 72 -6.86 -7.98 -1.15
N VAL A 73 -6.35 -9.22 -1.15
CA VAL A 73 -4.90 -9.42 -1.19
C VAL A 73 -4.33 -9.09 -2.57
N ASP A 74 -5.04 -9.40 -3.65
CA ASP A 74 -4.60 -9.09 -5.00
C ASP A 74 -4.61 -7.56 -5.25
N LEU A 75 -5.60 -6.85 -4.71
CA LEU A 75 -5.59 -5.38 -4.65
C LEU A 75 -4.36 -4.85 -3.89
N TYR A 76 -3.94 -5.57 -2.85
CA TYR A 76 -2.79 -5.19 -2.04
C TYR A 76 -1.46 -5.38 -2.78
N SER A 77 -1.35 -6.33 -3.72
CA SER A 77 -0.20 -6.42 -4.62
C SER A 77 -0.08 -5.20 -5.53
N HIS A 78 -1.17 -4.72 -6.12
CA HIS A 78 -1.14 -3.50 -6.94
C HIS A 78 -0.66 -2.27 -6.16
N ARG A 79 -1.03 -2.18 -4.87
CA ARG A 79 -0.53 -1.12 -3.99
C ARG A 79 1.00 -1.18 -3.81
N TRP A 80 1.57 -2.38 -3.73
CA TRP A 80 3.03 -2.57 -3.63
C TRP A 80 3.75 -2.11 -4.88
N GLU A 81 3.15 -2.30 -6.06
CA GLU A 81 3.70 -1.81 -7.33
C GLU A 81 3.79 -0.28 -7.32
N ILE A 82 2.76 0.41 -6.82
CA ILE A 82 2.78 1.87 -6.65
C ILE A 82 3.90 2.31 -5.68
N GLU A 83 4.06 1.62 -4.54
CA GLU A 83 5.14 1.91 -3.59
C GLU A 83 6.52 1.71 -4.22
N SER A 84 6.67 0.68 -5.05
CA SER A 84 7.89 0.40 -5.78
C SER A 84 8.17 1.50 -6.81
N GLY A 85 7.14 2.00 -7.50
CA GLY A 85 7.27 3.13 -8.42
C GLY A 85 7.69 4.43 -7.73
N PHE A 86 7.12 4.74 -6.56
CA PHE A 86 7.59 5.88 -5.76
C PHE A 86 9.05 5.73 -5.31
N ARG A 87 9.48 4.50 -4.99
CA ARG A 87 10.87 4.22 -4.65
C ARG A 87 11.79 4.42 -5.86
N GLU A 88 11.41 3.93 -7.04
CA GLU A 88 12.15 4.15 -8.28
C GLU A 88 12.29 5.64 -8.60
N MET A 89 11.21 6.40 -8.48
CA MET A 89 11.25 7.86 -8.68
C MET A 89 12.22 8.54 -7.71
N LYS A 90 12.15 8.22 -6.41
CA LYS A 90 13.01 8.85 -5.39
C LYS A 90 14.48 8.44 -5.47
N GLN A 91 14.76 7.17 -5.78
CA GLN A 91 16.12 6.62 -5.72
C GLN A 91 16.82 6.57 -7.07
N THR A 92 16.10 6.17 -8.12
CA THR A 92 16.72 5.85 -9.42
C THR A 92 16.68 7.05 -10.37
N LEU A 93 15.52 7.72 -10.52
CA LEU A 93 15.42 8.86 -11.45
C LEU A 93 16.30 10.05 -11.04
N PHE A 94 16.49 10.28 -9.75
CA PHE A 94 17.35 11.34 -9.24
C PHE A 94 18.80 10.89 -9.00
N ASN A 95 19.22 9.72 -9.50
CA ASN A 95 20.56 9.17 -9.26
C ASN A 95 20.93 9.15 -7.76
N SER A 96 19.96 8.82 -6.91
CA SER A 96 20.05 8.87 -5.44
C SER A 96 20.41 10.24 -4.85
N SER A 97 20.30 11.32 -5.63
CA SER A 97 20.34 12.68 -5.12
C SER A 97 19.08 12.98 -4.32
N TYR A 98 19.26 13.42 -3.08
CA TYR A 98 18.16 13.86 -2.22
C TYR A 98 17.67 15.27 -2.55
N THR A 99 18.36 15.98 -3.44
CA THR A 99 18.04 17.37 -3.81
C THR A 99 17.61 17.47 -5.25
N LEU A 100 16.44 18.09 -5.45
CA LEU A 100 15.93 18.52 -6.75
C LEU A 100 16.80 19.66 -7.31
N ARG A 101 16.73 19.90 -8.63
CA ARG A 101 17.55 20.93 -9.27
C ARG A 101 17.08 22.34 -8.92
N SER A 102 15.77 22.49 -8.76
CA SER A 102 15.12 23.78 -8.49
C SER A 102 15.42 24.30 -7.08
N LYS A 103 15.57 25.62 -6.95
CA LYS A 103 15.93 26.30 -5.69
C LYS A 103 14.80 27.13 -5.07
N THR A 104 13.68 27.30 -5.79
CA THR A 104 12.49 28.01 -5.29
C THR A 104 11.34 27.01 -5.10
N PRO A 105 10.46 27.21 -4.09
CA PRO A 105 9.34 26.30 -3.82
C PRO A 105 8.44 26.07 -5.04
N GLU A 106 8.12 27.13 -5.77
CA GLU A 106 7.27 27.09 -6.97
C GLU A 106 7.89 26.21 -8.08
N MET A 107 9.19 26.36 -8.34
CA MET A 107 9.89 25.55 -9.35
C MET A 107 10.07 24.09 -8.89
N ILE A 108 10.21 23.85 -7.59
CA ILE A 108 10.25 22.50 -7.02
C ILE A 108 8.92 21.78 -7.25
N GLU A 109 7.79 22.46 -7.01
CA GLU A 109 6.47 21.89 -7.31
C GLU A 109 6.33 21.58 -8.80
N GLN A 110 6.74 22.49 -9.67
CA GLN A 110 6.73 22.27 -11.13
C GLN A 110 7.59 21.06 -11.53
N GLU A 111 8.79 20.91 -10.97
CA GLU A 111 9.67 19.77 -11.22
C GLU A 111 9.01 18.46 -10.81
N LEU A 112 8.36 18.42 -9.64
CA LEU A 112 7.62 17.25 -9.16
C LEU A 112 6.42 16.91 -10.07
N TRP A 113 5.66 17.93 -10.48
CA TRP A 113 4.54 17.79 -11.42
C TRP A 113 4.97 17.34 -12.81
N GLY A 114 6.22 17.58 -13.22
CA GLY A 114 6.77 17.03 -14.47
C GLY A 114 7.21 15.56 -14.32
N VAL A 115 7.83 15.22 -13.20
CA VAL A 115 8.37 13.87 -12.95
C VAL A 115 7.26 12.83 -12.84
N LEU A 116 6.16 13.13 -12.14
CA LEU A 116 5.05 12.19 -11.94
C LEU A 116 4.43 11.67 -13.26
N PRO A 117 3.92 12.53 -14.18
CA PRO A 117 3.38 12.08 -15.45
C PRO A 117 4.47 11.53 -16.38
N GLY A 118 5.69 12.06 -16.33
CA GLY A 118 6.81 11.54 -17.13
C GLY A 118 7.16 10.09 -16.77
N TYR A 119 7.22 9.77 -15.49
CA TYR A 119 7.42 8.40 -15.01
C TYR A 119 6.26 7.48 -15.43
N ASN A 120 5.02 7.91 -15.21
CA ASN A 120 3.85 7.11 -15.60
C ASN A 120 3.79 6.85 -17.11
N LEU A 121 4.13 7.85 -17.94
CA LEU A 121 4.19 7.70 -19.38
C LEU A 121 5.27 6.69 -19.80
N LEU A 122 6.46 6.75 -19.21
CA LEU A 122 7.52 5.78 -19.48
C LEU A 122 7.09 4.36 -19.09
N ARG A 123 6.50 4.18 -17.90
CA ARG A 123 5.99 2.87 -17.45
C ARG A 123 4.88 2.34 -18.34
N TYR A 124 3.98 3.21 -18.80
CA TYR A 124 2.93 2.86 -19.74
C TYR A 124 3.53 2.38 -21.07
N GLN A 125 4.49 3.12 -21.64
CA GLN A 125 5.15 2.70 -22.88
C GLN A 125 5.93 1.40 -22.71
N MET A 126 6.61 1.18 -21.57
CA MET A 126 7.27 -0.11 -21.30
C MET A 126 6.28 -1.27 -21.27
N MET A 127 5.10 -1.08 -20.65
CA MET A 127 4.03 -2.07 -20.64
C MET A 127 3.53 -2.36 -22.06
N GLU A 128 3.18 -1.32 -22.83
CA GLU A 128 2.72 -1.46 -24.22
C GLU A 128 3.75 -2.20 -25.09
N MET A 129 5.04 -1.88 -24.95
CA MET A 129 6.10 -2.56 -25.69
C MET A 129 6.26 -4.02 -25.28
N SER A 130 6.06 -4.36 -24.01
CA SER A 130 6.12 -5.75 -23.53
C SER A 130 5.07 -6.63 -24.18
N CYS A 131 3.86 -6.12 -24.43
CA CYS A 131 2.78 -6.84 -25.12
C CYS A 131 3.13 -7.22 -26.56
N HIS A 132 4.06 -6.50 -27.19
CA HIS A 132 4.49 -6.74 -28.57
C HIS A 132 5.75 -7.64 -28.66
N CYS A 133 6.35 -8.02 -27.53
CA CYS A 133 7.49 -8.93 -27.48
C CYS A 133 7.01 -10.38 -27.29
N PRO A 134 7.18 -11.28 -28.29
CA PRO A 134 6.75 -12.67 -28.15
C PRO A 134 7.53 -13.38 -27.04
N GLY A 135 6.81 -14.05 -26.13
CA GLY A 135 7.38 -14.80 -25.00
C GLY A 135 7.45 -14.04 -23.68
N ILE A 136 7.01 -12.77 -23.63
CA ILE A 136 6.85 -12.01 -22.38
C ILE A 136 5.35 -11.77 -22.20
N HIS A 137 4.73 -12.51 -21.29
CA HIS A 137 3.35 -12.25 -20.87
C HIS A 137 3.37 -11.33 -19.63
N PRO A 138 2.39 -10.42 -19.48
CA PRO A 138 2.26 -9.59 -18.29
C PRO A 138 2.12 -10.42 -17.00
#